data_AF-A0A1T5DZB5-F1
#
_entry.id   AF-A0A1T5DZB5-F1
#
_cell.length_a   1.000
_cell.length_b   1.000
_cell.length_c   1.000
_cell.angle_alpha   90.00
_cell.angle_beta   90.00
_cell.angle_gamma   90.00
#
_symmetry.space_group_name_H-M   'P 1'
#
loop_
_entity.id
_entity.type
_entity.pdbx_description
1 polymer ?
#
loop_
_entity_poly.entity_id
_entity_poly.type
_entity_poly.pdbx_seq_one_letter_code
_entity_poly.pdbx_strand_id
1 'polypeptide(L)'
;MSDCQGLGDCDDARMQRIYEYLDGALTRADIAEIKDHLDSCPECLEQYDLECVIRVMVKRSCTEAAPENLKNSILDRIHSIRTVEA
;
A
#
# COMPACT_ATOMS: atom_id res chain seq x y z
N MET A 1 14.57 23.73 0.31
CA MET A 1 13.13 23.50 0.18
C MET A 1 12.99 22.79 -1.16
N SER A 2 13.03 21.46 -1.14
CA SER A 2 12.80 20.67 -2.35
C SER A 2 11.29 20.63 -2.53
N ASP A 3 10.81 21.17 -3.64
CA ASP A 3 9.40 21.25 -3.92
C ASP A 3 8.86 19.83 -4.17
N CYS A 4 8.26 19.22 -3.14
CA CYS A 4 7.61 17.91 -3.21
C CYS A 4 6.28 17.93 -3.97
N GLN A 5 6.10 18.89 -4.91
CA GLN A 5 4.85 19.16 -5.62
C GLN A 5 4.29 17.93 -6.36
N GLY A 6 5.14 16.95 -6.72
CA GLY A 6 4.72 15.69 -7.33
C GLY A 6 3.89 14.79 -6.39
N LEU A 7 4.12 14.87 -5.08
CA LEU A 7 3.37 14.12 -4.07
C LEU A 7 2.27 14.94 -3.39
N GLY A 8 2.27 16.26 -3.53
CA GLY A 8 1.26 17.14 -2.93
C GLY A 8 1.86 18.47 -2.51
N ASP A 9 1.08 19.55 -2.63
CA ASP A 9 1.54 20.92 -2.35
C ASP A 9 1.59 21.24 -0.84
N CYS A 10 0.98 20.39 0.00
CA CYS A 10 1.04 20.47 1.46
C CYS A 10 1.34 19.10 2.11
N ASP A 11 1.73 19.12 3.39
CA ASP A 11 2.09 17.93 4.15
C ASP A 11 0.96 16.88 4.19
N ASP A 12 -0.28 17.32 4.44
CA ASP A 12 -1.47 16.46 4.42
C ASP A 12 -1.68 15.77 3.07
N ALA A 13 -1.57 16.51 1.96
CA ALA A 13 -1.76 15.95 0.62
C ALA A 13 -0.67 14.93 0.28
N ARG A 14 0.57 15.21 0.69
CA ARG A 14 1.70 14.29 0.57
C ARG A 14 1.48 13.01 1.35
N MET A 15 1.07 13.11 2.62
CA MET A 15 0.77 11.93 3.45
C MET A 15 -0.39 11.12 2.87
N GLN A 16 -1.44 11.78 2.39
CA GLN A 16 -2.56 11.10 1.74
C GLN A 16 -2.10 10.23 0.55
N ARG A 17 -1.24 10.76 -0.32
CA ARG A 17 -0.69 10.03 -1.47
C ARG A 17 0.16 8.83 -1.05
N ILE A 18 0.95 8.96 0.03
CA ILE A 18 1.71 7.85 0.61
C ILE A 18 0.75 6.77 1.15
N TYR A 19 -0.35 7.14 1.79
CA TYR A 19 -1.36 6.18 2.25
C TYR A 19 -2.04 5.46 1.09
N GLU A 20 -2.48 6.19 0.06
CA GLU A 20 -3.11 5.61 -1.13
C GLU A 20 -2.17 4.62 -1.83
N TYR A 21 -0.88 4.95 -1.89
CA TYR A 21 0.17 4.07 -2.39
C TYR A 21 0.34 2.81 -1.53
N LEU A 22 0.43 2.95 -0.21
CA LEU A 22 0.56 1.82 0.73
C LEU A 22 -0.68 0.91 0.76
N ASP A 23 -1.86 1.46 0.51
CA ASP A 23 -3.13 0.72 0.44
C ASP A 23 -3.35 0.05 -0.93
N GLY A 24 -2.54 0.40 -1.93
CA GLY A 24 -2.70 -0.08 -3.31
C GLY A 24 -3.97 0.45 -3.98
N ALA A 25 -4.47 1.61 -3.55
CA ALA A 25 -5.68 2.25 -4.04
C ALA A 25 -5.47 3.07 -5.33
N LEU A 26 -4.24 3.07 -5.85
CA LEU A 26 -3.80 3.91 -6.95
C LEU A 26 -3.80 3.19 -8.30
N THR A 27 -3.89 3.96 -9.38
CA THR A 27 -3.72 3.40 -10.73
C THR A 27 -2.26 3.03 -10.99
N ARG A 28 -2.01 2.22 -12.02
CA ARG A 28 -0.62 1.85 -12.40
C ARG A 28 0.24 3.07 -12.75
N ALA A 29 -0.36 4.12 -13.30
CA ALA A 29 0.34 5.36 -13.63
C ALA A 29 0.77 6.08 -12.34
N ASP A 30 -0.17 6.31 -11.43
CA ASP A 30 0.09 6.99 -10.15
C ASP A 30 1.13 6.23 -9.30
N ILE A 31 1.09 4.89 -9.31
CA ILE A 31 2.09 4.05 -8.63
C ILE A 31 3.50 4.33 -9.18
N ALA A 32 3.64 4.46 -10.51
CA ALA A 32 4.92 4.74 -11.13
C ALA A 32 5.42 6.15 -10.79
N GLU A 33 4.53 7.14 -10.79
CA GLU A 33 4.86 8.53 -10.43
C GLU A 33 5.31 8.67 -8.97
N ILE A 34 4.56 8.08 -8.03
CA ILE A 34 4.93 8.12 -6.61
C ILE A 34 6.23 7.38 -6.37
N LYS A 35 6.44 6.25 -7.04
CA LYS A 35 7.68 5.49 -6.91
C LYS A 35 8.89 6.29 -7.38
N ASP A 36 8.83 6.91 -8.55
CA ASP A 36 9.91 7.77 -9.07
C ASP A 36 10.21 8.94 -8.11
N HIS A 37 9.18 9.49 -7.49
CA HIS A 37 9.36 10.52 -6.48
C HIS A 37 10.02 9.99 -5.20
N LEU A 38 9.60 8.83 -4.68
CA LEU A 38 10.23 8.22 -3.50
C LEU A 38 11.71 7.88 -3.74
N ASP A 39 12.07 7.48 -4.98
CA ASP A 39 13.45 7.20 -5.37
C ASP A 39 14.32 8.48 -5.48
N SER A 40 13.71 9.64 -5.76
CA SER A 40 14.40 10.93 -5.92
C SER A 40 14.32 11.85 -4.70
N CYS A 41 13.43 11.57 -3.75
CA CYS A 41 13.13 12.44 -2.62
C CYS A 41 13.34 11.72 -1.26
N PRO A 42 14.47 11.94 -0.56
CA PRO A 42 14.77 11.24 0.69
C PRO A 42 13.79 11.59 1.82
N GLU A 43 13.31 12.83 1.87
CA GLU A 43 12.35 13.24 2.91
C GLU A 43 11.03 12.46 2.81
N CYS A 44 10.51 12.24 1.60
CA CYS A 44 9.29 11.48 1.38
C CYS A 44 9.50 9.99 1.63
N LEU A 45 10.69 9.48 1.30
CA LEU A 45 11.09 8.11 1.59
C LEU A 45 11.13 7.84 3.10
N GLU A 46 11.70 8.76 3.89
CA GLU A 46 11.72 8.65 5.36
C GLU A 46 10.31 8.57 5.95
N GLN A 47 9.36 9.35 5.43
CA GLN A 47 7.97 9.29 5.87
C GLN A 47 7.29 7.98 5.46
N TYR A 48 7.53 7.51 4.24
CA TYR A 48 7.03 6.21 3.76
C TYR A 48 7.54 5.05 4.64
N ASP A 49 8.82 5.06 4.99
CA ASP A 49 9.42 4.04 5.85
C ASP A 49 8.84 4.06 7.26
N LEU A 50 8.62 5.26 7.82
CA LEU A 50 7.95 5.42 9.11
C LEU A 50 6.55 4.80 9.09
N GLU A 51 5.75 5.10 8.06
CA GLU A 51 4.41 4.56 7.92
C GLU A 51 4.39 3.03 7.73
N CYS A 52 5.38 2.48 7.03
CA CYS A 52 5.57 1.02 6.94
C CYS A 52 5.78 0.40 8.32
N VAL A 53 6.64 0.99 9.15
CA VAL A 53 6.91 0.51 10.52
C VAL A 53 5.65 0.58 11.37
N ILE A 54 4.91 1.68 11.31
CA ILE A 54 3.64 1.85 12.04
C ILE A 54 2.64 0.78 11.63
N ARG A 55 2.43 0.55 10.33
CA ARG A 55 1.53 -0.49 9.81
C ARG A 55 1.91 -1.88 10.30
N VAL A 56 3.20 -2.20 10.36
CA VAL A 56 3.69 -3.48 10.92
C VAL A 56 3.37 -3.59 12.41
N MET A 57 3.57 -2.53 13.19
CA MET A 57 3.25 -2.52 14.63
C MET A 57 1.75 -2.68 14.89
N VAL A 58 0.91 -1.97 14.13
CA VAL A 58 -0.55 -2.09 14.20
C VAL A 58 -0.99 -3.51 13.84
N LYS A 59 -0.47 -4.06 12.75
CA LYS A 59 -0.78 -5.42 12.31
C LYS A 59 -0.41 -6.47 13.35
N ARG A 60 0.75 -6.33 14.00
CA ARG A 60 1.18 -7.23 15.09
C ARG A 60 0.24 -7.18 16.30
N SER A 61 -0.37 -6.03 16.55
CA SER A 61 -1.28 -5.84 17.69
C SER A 61 -2.69 -6.36 17.41
N CYS A 62 -3.06 -6.52 16.14
CA CYS A 62 -4.32 -7.14 15.74
C CYS A 62 -4.26 -8.67 15.93
N THR A 63 -5.14 -9.21 16.77
CA THR A 63 -5.21 -10.65 17.10
C THR A 63 -6.44 -11.33 16.50
N GLU A 64 -7.24 -10.60 15.72
CA GLU A 64 -8.45 -11.12 15.09
C GLU A 64 -8.08 -12.00 13.89
N ALA A 65 -8.35 -13.31 14.02
CA ALA A 65 -8.19 -14.25 12.93
C ALA A 65 -9.46 -14.27 12.07
N ALA A 66 -9.28 -14.25 10.74
CA ALA A 66 -10.40 -14.46 9.83
C ALA A 66 -11.03 -15.85 10.05
N PRO A 67 -12.37 -15.98 9.99
CA PRO A 67 -13.04 -17.25 10.20
C PRO A 67 -12.58 -18.30 9.17
N GLU A 68 -12.29 -19.51 9.64
CA GLU A 68 -11.72 -20.58 8.81
C GLU A 68 -12.58 -20.93 7.59
N ASN A 69 -13.91 -20.83 7.73
CA ASN A 69 -14.84 -21.07 6.64
C ASN A 69 -14.64 -20.10 5.46
N LEU A 70 -14.39 -18.81 5.76
CA LEU A 70 -14.14 -17.80 4.73
C LEU A 70 -12.82 -18.10 4.00
N LYS A 71 -11.77 -18.46 4.75
CA LYS A 71 -10.47 -18.85 4.18
C LYS A 71 -10.62 -20.05 3.23
N ASN A 72 -11.34 -21.08 3.66
CA ASN A 72 -11.59 -22.27 2.84
C ASN A 72 -12.39 -21.94 1.57
N SER A 73 -13.44 -21.10 1.69
CA SER A 73 -14.24 -20.66 0.55
C SER A 73 -13.43 -19.86 -0.48
N ILE A 74 -12.52 -18.99 -0.03
CA ILE A 74 -11.62 -18.24 -0.91
C ILE A 74 -10.65 -19.17 -1.65
N LEU A 75 -10.03 -20.12 -0.93
CA LEU A 75 -9.09 -21.08 -1.52
C LEU A 75 -9.76 -21.97 -2.57
N ASP A 76 -10.96 -22.46 -2.27
CA ASP A 76 -11.76 -23.27 -3.20
C ASP A 76 -12.05 -22.50 -4.51
N ARG A 77 -12.49 -21.23 -4.40
CA ARG A 77 -12.71 -20.36 -5.57
C ARG A 77 -11.44 -20.13 -6.38
N ILE A 78 -10.30 -19.90 -5.72
CA ILE A 78 -9.02 -19.70 -6.41
C ILE A 78 -8.62 -20.97 -7.18
N HIS A 79 -8.78 -22.15 -6.58
CA HIS A 79 -8.47 -23.42 -7.24
C HIS A 79 -9.38 -23.67 -8.44
N SER A 80 -10.68 -23.42 -8.30
CA SER A 80 -11.66 -23.53 -9.38
C SER A 80 -11.29 -22.67 -10.59
N ILE A 81 -10.93 -21.39 -10.37
CA ILE A 81 -10.53 -20.47 -11.45
C ILE A 81 -9.26 -20.99 -12.16
N ARG A 82 -8.26 -21.47 -11.41
CA ARG A 82 -7.00 -21.97 -11.98
C ARG A 82 -7.17 -23.26 -12.79
N THR A 83 -8.14 -24.10 -12.47
CA THR A 83 -8.40 -25.35 -13.23
C THR A 83 -9.13 -25.12 -14.55
N VAL A 84 -9.75 -23.96 -14.75
CA VAL A 84 -10.49 -23.63 -15.99
C VAL A 84 -9.56 -23.04 -17.06
N GLU A 85 -8.32 -22.66 -16.71
CA GLU A 85 -7.30 -22.17 -17.65
C GLU A 85 -6.35 -23.27 -18.17
N ALA A 86 -6.76 -24.55 -18.13
CA ALA A 86 -5.98 -25.70 -18.62
C ALA A 86 -6.65 -26.38 -19.83
#